data_AF-A0A7S0FSV9-F1
#
_entry.id   AF-A0A7S0FSV9-F1
#
_cell.length_a   1.000
_cell.length_b   1.000
_cell.length_c   1.000
_cell.angle_alpha   90.00
_cell.angle_beta   90.00
_cell.angle_gamma   90.00
#
_symmetry.space_group_name_H-M   'P 1'
#
loop_
_entity.id
_entity.type
_entity.pdbx_description
1 polymer ?
#
loop_
_entity_poly.entity_id
_entity_poly.type
_entity_poly.pdbx_seq_one_letter_code
_entity_poly.pdbx_strand_id
1 'polypeptide(L)'
;SIPTSTPVPMIVVWTMRWYLFRIMLGAGLIKMKSNDKKWRDLTAMDGFYETQPVPNPFSKYFHAAPKPWHKFEVLSNHFVELIAPWLLIIPGLPRAMRIVGGIIQLIFQGVLISSGNLSFLNWLTAVPALWCLDDAFLMKLYYPFKTSVDAVAAYSIGIGPSIGRRIPLARKI
;
A
#
# COMPACT_ATOMS: atom_id res chain seq x y z
N SER A 1 12.52 23.83 23.68
CA SER A 1 12.81 22.39 23.48
C SER A 1 11.63 21.78 22.74
N ILE A 2 11.86 21.18 21.57
CA ILE A 2 10.80 20.47 20.85
C ILE A 2 10.56 19.15 21.62
N PRO A 3 9.33 18.85 22.07
CA PRO A 3 9.04 17.62 22.79
C PRO A 3 9.36 16.39 21.91
N THR A 4 10.14 15.46 22.44
CA THR A 4 10.67 14.27 21.73
C THR A 4 9.64 13.16 21.51
N SER A 5 8.40 13.32 21.98
CA SER A 5 7.32 12.34 21.78
C SER A 5 5.95 13.02 21.79
N THR A 6 5.57 13.60 20.65
CA THR A 6 4.17 13.96 20.37
C THR A 6 3.56 12.89 19.47
N PRO A 7 2.71 12.00 19.98
CA PRO A 7 2.04 11.01 19.14
C PRO A 7 1.19 11.73 18.08
N VAL A 8 1.18 11.19 16.86
CA VAL A 8 0.37 11.76 15.77
C VAL A 8 -1.10 11.74 16.19
N PRO A 9 -1.83 12.87 16.09
CA PRO A 9 -3.24 12.91 16.47
C PRO A 9 -4.04 11.91 15.64
N MET A 10 -4.75 10.98 16.30
CA MET A 10 -5.54 9.94 15.62
C MET A 10 -6.60 10.51 14.68
N ILE A 11 -7.11 11.71 14.98
CA ILE A 11 -8.05 12.41 14.12
C ILE A 11 -7.47 12.68 12.73
N VAL A 12 -6.18 13.01 12.63
CA VAL A 12 -5.50 13.28 11.35
C VAL A 12 -5.38 11.99 10.55
N VAL A 13 -4.98 10.90 11.21
CA VAL A 13 -4.87 9.57 10.59
C VAL A 13 -6.21 9.11 10.04
N TRP A 14 -7.29 9.24 10.83
CA TRP A 14 -8.63 8.89 10.38
C TRP A 14 -9.15 9.81 9.28
N THR A 15 -8.83 11.10 9.33
CA THR A 15 -9.17 12.05 8.26
C THR A 15 -8.51 11.68 6.94
N MET A 16 -7.22 11.30 6.96
CA MET A 16 -6.52 10.84 5.75
C MET A 16 -7.12 9.56 5.17
N ARG A 17 -7.46 8.58 6.03
CA ARG A 17 -8.12 7.34 5.61
C ARG A 17 -9.50 7.59 5.02
N TRP A 18 -10.29 8.43 5.68
CA TRP A 18 -11.62 8.80 5.22
C TRP A 18 -11.57 9.57 3.89
N TYR A 19 -10.62 10.48 3.74
CA TYR A 19 -10.39 11.20 2.51
C TYR A 19 -10.04 10.25 1.35
N LEU A 20 -9.09 9.34 1.56
CA LEU A 20 -8.72 8.33 0.57
C LEU A 20 -9.91 7.45 0.17
N PHE A 21 -10.68 7.00 1.15
CA PHE A 21 -11.90 6.23 0.93
C PHE A 21 -12.88 6.97 0.02
N ARG A 22 -13.16 8.25 0.30
CA ARG A 22 -14.11 9.05 -0.49
C ARG A 22 -13.64 9.27 -1.91
N ILE A 23 -12.34 9.50 -2.13
CA ILE A 23 -11.82 9.67 -3.50
C ILE A 23 -11.98 8.38 -4.30
N MET A 24 -11.57 7.24 -3.74
CA MET A 24 -11.62 5.96 -4.45
C MET A 24 -13.05 5.55 -4.76
N LEU A 25 -13.95 5.61 -3.77
CA LEU A 25 -15.36 5.32 -4.01
C LEU A 25 -16.00 6.32 -4.97
N GLY A 26 -15.65 7.61 -4.87
CA GLY A 26 -16.14 8.63 -5.80
C GLY A 26 -15.76 8.29 -7.24
N ALA A 27 -14.50 7.96 -7.49
CA ALA A 27 -14.00 7.56 -8.81
C ALA A 27 -14.74 6.32 -9.35
N GLY A 28 -14.86 5.26 -8.55
CA GLY A 28 -15.54 4.04 -8.97
C GLY A 28 -17.05 4.23 -9.19
N LEU A 29 -17.71 4.99 -8.32
CA LEU A 29 -19.15 5.25 -8.44
C LEU A 29 -19.47 6.10 -9.67
N ILE A 30 -18.62 7.06 -10.04
CA ILE A 30 -18.80 7.84 -11.26
C ILE A 30 -18.70 6.93 -12.48
N LYS A 31 -17.76 5.98 -12.52
CA LYS A 31 -17.65 5.01 -13.61
C LYS A 31 -18.88 4.12 -13.74
N MET A 32 -19.41 3.63 -12.61
CA MET A 32 -20.60 2.77 -12.60
C MET A 32 -21.90 3.52 -12.94
N LYS A 33 -22.01 4.77 -12.50
CA LYS A 33 -23.18 5.64 -12.73
C LYS A 33 -23.14 6.34 -14.07
N SER A 34 -21.97 6.45 -14.70
CA SER A 34 -21.86 6.95 -16.06
C SER A 34 -22.74 6.09 -16.99
N ASN A 35 -23.43 6.74 -17.93
CA ASN A 35 -24.21 6.03 -18.96
C ASN A 35 -23.30 5.48 -20.08
N ASP A 36 -21.98 5.53 -19.88
CA ASP A 36 -21.00 4.95 -20.78
C ASP A 36 -20.96 3.42 -20.61
N LYS A 37 -21.45 2.71 -21.63
CA LYS A 37 -21.51 1.25 -21.66
C LYS A 37 -20.12 0.61 -21.53
N LYS A 38 -19.05 1.30 -21.93
CA LYS A 38 -17.68 0.76 -21.93
C LYS A 38 -17.21 0.30 -20.55
N TRP A 39 -17.62 0.97 -19.48
CA TRP A 39 -17.26 0.58 -18.12
C TRP A 39 -18.01 -0.68 -17.66
N ARG A 40 -19.25 -0.87 -18.12
CA ARG A 40 -20.08 -2.04 -17.79
C ARG A 40 -19.74 -3.26 -18.65
N ASP A 41 -19.40 -3.02 -19.91
CA ASP A 41 -19.01 -4.07 -20.87
C ASP A 41 -17.52 -4.46 -20.75
N LEU A 42 -16.79 -3.83 -19.81
CA LEU A 42 -15.37 -4.04 -19.53
C LEU A 42 -14.43 -3.72 -20.71
N THR A 43 -14.85 -2.83 -21.61
CA THR A 43 -14.08 -2.39 -22.80
C THR A 43 -13.49 -1.00 -22.66
N ALA A 44 -13.63 -0.37 -21.48
CA ALA A 44 -13.12 0.98 -21.24
C ALA A 44 -11.62 1.12 -21.51
N MET A 45 -10.82 0.07 -21.27
CA MET A 45 -9.38 0.10 -21.50
C MET A 45 -8.98 -0.02 -22.99
N ASP A 46 -9.87 -0.48 -23.87
CA ASP A 46 -9.57 -0.65 -25.30
C ASP A 46 -9.20 0.68 -25.98
N GLY A 47 -9.87 1.77 -25.59
CA GLY A 47 -9.59 3.13 -26.07
C GLY A 47 -8.86 4.03 -25.07
N PHE A 48 -8.65 3.57 -23.83
CA PHE A 48 -8.09 4.39 -22.76
C PHE A 48 -6.67 4.86 -23.09
N TYR A 49 -5.86 3.99 -23.69
CA TYR A 49 -4.48 4.25 -24.07
C TYR A 49 -4.31 5.29 -25.19
N GLU A 50 -5.35 5.48 -26.02
CA GLU A 50 -5.35 6.44 -27.14
C GLU A 50 -5.73 7.85 -26.69
N THR A 51 -6.66 7.96 -25.73
CA THR A 51 -7.24 9.24 -25.29
C THR A 51 -6.56 9.82 -24.05
N GLN A 52 -5.37 9.32 -23.68
CA GLN A 52 -4.71 9.78 -22.46
C GLN A 52 -4.24 11.23 -22.58
N PRO A 53 -4.41 12.06 -21.54
CA PRO A 53 -4.00 13.47 -21.56
C PRO A 53 -2.48 13.64 -21.62
N VAL A 54 -1.69 12.65 -21.20
CA VAL A 54 -0.23 12.63 -21.31
C VAL A 54 0.20 11.29 -21.90
N PRO A 55 0.48 11.22 -23.21
CA PRO A 55 0.83 9.96 -23.87
C PRO A 55 2.17 9.42 -23.35
N ASN A 56 2.17 8.17 -22.89
CA ASN A 56 3.37 7.47 -22.42
C ASN A 56 3.91 6.56 -23.55
N PRO A 57 5.23 6.48 -23.80
CA PRO A 57 5.82 5.50 -24.71
C PRO A 57 5.40 4.03 -24.45
N PHE A 58 5.08 3.67 -23.20
CA PHE A 58 4.54 2.35 -22.86
C PHE A 58 3.09 2.13 -23.31
N SER A 59 2.33 3.19 -23.62
CA SER A 59 0.92 3.13 -24.02
C SER A 59 0.72 2.27 -25.28
N LYS A 60 1.68 2.31 -26.23
CA LYS A 60 1.64 1.47 -27.44
C LYS A 60 1.74 -0.03 -27.14
N TYR A 61 2.54 -0.41 -26.14
CA TYR A 61 2.69 -1.80 -25.74
C TYR A 61 1.46 -2.31 -25.00
N PHE A 62 0.85 -1.46 -24.15
CA PHE A 62 -0.39 -1.83 -23.47
C PHE A 62 -1.58 -1.90 -24.43
N HIS A 63 -1.70 -1.00 -25.41
CA HIS A 63 -2.75 -1.08 -26.42
C HIS A 63 -2.64 -2.36 -27.28
N ALA A 64 -1.43 -2.90 -27.46
CA ALA A 64 -1.23 -4.17 -28.15
C ALA A 64 -1.58 -5.41 -27.30
N ALA A 65 -1.98 -5.23 -26.04
CA ALA A 65 -2.34 -6.33 -25.15
C ALA A 65 -3.64 -7.02 -25.60
N PRO A 66 -3.80 -8.33 -25.32
CA PRO A 66 -4.98 -9.07 -25.74
C PRO A 66 -6.21 -8.60 -24.96
N LYS A 67 -7.39 -8.55 -25.59
CA LYS A 67 -8.66 -8.09 -25.00
C LYS A 67 -9.01 -8.63 -23.59
N PRO A 68 -8.71 -9.91 -23.23
CA PRO A 68 -8.92 -10.39 -21.86
C PRO A 68 -8.12 -9.62 -20.81
N TRP A 69 -6.93 -9.12 -21.16
CA TRP A 69 -6.10 -8.29 -20.31
C TRP A 69 -6.77 -6.95 -20.03
N HIS A 70 -7.31 -6.29 -21.05
CA HIS A 70 -8.06 -5.04 -20.90
C HIS A 70 -9.31 -5.21 -20.03
N LYS A 71 -10.03 -6.32 -20.16
CA LYS A 71 -11.15 -6.64 -19.28
C LYS A 71 -10.71 -6.82 -17.82
N PHE A 72 -9.56 -7.48 -17.61
CA PHE A 72 -8.97 -7.63 -16.29
C PHE A 72 -8.58 -6.29 -15.68
N GLU A 73 -7.96 -5.39 -16.45
CA GLU A 73 -7.62 -4.03 -16.00
C GLU A 73 -8.85 -3.23 -15.57
N VAL A 74 -9.94 -3.28 -16.35
CA VAL A 74 -11.20 -2.63 -15.96
C VAL A 74 -11.76 -3.25 -14.69
N LEU A 75 -11.73 -4.57 -14.54
CA LEU A 75 -12.22 -5.25 -13.34
C LEU A 75 -11.37 -4.91 -12.10
N SER A 76 -10.05 -4.89 -12.24
CA SER A 76 -9.12 -4.48 -11.18
C SER A 76 -9.38 -3.03 -10.75
N ASN A 77 -9.63 -2.11 -11.68
CA ASN A 77 -10.02 -0.75 -11.34
C ASN A 77 -11.29 -0.71 -10.48
N HIS A 78 -12.35 -1.42 -10.90
CA HIS A 78 -13.59 -1.48 -10.13
C HIS A 78 -13.36 -2.07 -8.73
N PHE A 79 -12.56 -3.12 -8.62
CA PHE A 79 -12.23 -3.73 -7.34
C PHE A 79 -11.48 -2.75 -6.42
N VAL A 80 -10.44 -2.09 -6.91
CA VAL A 80 -9.61 -1.19 -6.11
C VAL A 80 -10.35 0.10 -5.74
N GLU A 81 -11.28 0.56 -6.57
CA GLU A 81 -12.04 1.78 -6.34
C GLU A 81 -13.30 1.55 -5.48
N LEU A 82 -13.95 0.40 -5.58
CA LEU A 82 -15.22 0.14 -4.89
C LEU A 82 -15.11 -0.77 -3.67
N ILE A 83 -14.15 -1.70 -3.65
CA ILE A 83 -14.05 -2.76 -2.62
C ILE A 83 -12.85 -2.53 -1.71
N ALA A 84 -11.65 -2.37 -2.27
CA ALA A 84 -10.42 -2.17 -1.49
C ALA A 84 -10.46 -1.00 -0.47
N PRO A 85 -11.15 0.14 -0.73
CA PRO A 85 -11.14 1.26 0.21
C PRO A 85 -11.86 0.95 1.53
N TRP A 86 -12.79 0.00 1.55
CA TRP A 86 -13.47 -0.43 2.78
C TRP A 86 -12.52 -1.02 3.81
N LEU A 87 -11.42 -1.63 3.36
CA LEU A 87 -10.36 -2.13 4.24
C LEU A 87 -9.70 -1.02 5.08
N LEU A 88 -9.85 0.25 4.66
CA LEU A 88 -9.22 1.40 5.31
C LEU A 88 -10.08 1.99 6.44
N ILE A 89 -11.41 1.88 6.34
CA ILE A 89 -12.33 2.64 7.19
C ILE A 89 -13.12 1.79 8.19
N ILE A 90 -13.27 0.48 7.97
CA ILE A 90 -14.11 -0.35 8.83
C ILE A 90 -13.52 -0.39 10.25
N PRO A 91 -14.26 0.07 11.28
CA PRO A 91 -13.81 -0.02 12.65
C PRO A 91 -13.77 -1.50 13.09
N GLY A 92 -12.74 -1.90 13.82
CA GLY A 92 -12.54 -3.28 14.28
C GLY A 92 -11.78 -4.20 13.32
N LEU A 93 -11.44 -3.75 12.11
CA LEU A 93 -10.62 -4.54 11.18
C LEU A 93 -9.20 -4.78 11.74
N PRO A 94 -8.60 -5.97 11.51
CA PRO A 94 -7.22 -6.24 11.91
C PRO A 94 -6.24 -5.24 11.29
N ARG A 95 -5.17 -4.91 12.03
CA ARG A 95 -4.09 -4.02 11.57
C ARG A 95 -3.53 -4.44 10.21
N ALA A 96 -3.34 -5.74 10.00
CA ALA A 96 -2.80 -6.28 8.75
C ALA A 96 -3.67 -5.92 7.54
N MET A 97 -5.00 -5.97 7.66
CA MET A 97 -5.91 -5.66 6.55
C MET A 97 -5.85 -4.19 6.14
N ARG A 98 -5.67 -3.27 7.10
CA ARG A 98 -5.47 -1.84 6.80
C ARG A 98 -4.18 -1.59 6.04
N ILE A 99 -3.10 -2.26 6.43
CA ILE A 99 -1.81 -2.18 5.73
C ILE A 99 -1.96 -2.72 4.31
N VAL A 100 -2.60 -3.89 4.14
CA VAL A 100 -2.89 -4.46 2.83
C VAL A 100 -3.70 -3.49 1.98
N GLY A 101 -4.76 -2.89 2.54
CA GLY A 101 -5.55 -1.87 1.85
C GLY A 101 -4.69 -0.68 1.38
N GLY A 102 -3.82 -0.15 2.25
CA GLY A 102 -2.90 0.93 1.89
C GLY A 102 -1.93 0.54 0.78
N ILE A 103 -1.36 -0.66 0.83
CA ILE A 103 -0.45 -1.19 -0.20
C ILE A 103 -1.17 -1.35 -1.53
N ILE A 104 -2.40 -1.90 -1.54
CA ILE A 104 -3.22 -2.02 -2.75
C ILE A 104 -3.40 -0.64 -3.40
N GLN A 105 -3.73 0.39 -2.62
CA GLN A 105 -3.90 1.75 -3.14
C GLN A 105 -2.58 2.33 -3.69
N LEU A 106 -1.45 2.09 -3.05
CA LEU A 106 -0.14 2.54 -3.54
C LEU A 106 0.27 1.85 -4.84
N ILE A 107 0.09 0.53 -4.93
CA ILE A 107 0.36 -0.23 -6.15
C ILE A 107 -0.53 0.28 -7.28
N PHE A 108 -1.80 0.50 -6.99
CA PHE A 108 -2.76 1.03 -7.96
C PHE A 108 -2.33 2.39 -8.52
N GLN A 109 -1.92 3.33 -7.66
CA GLN A 109 -1.38 4.61 -8.12
C GLN A 109 -0.09 4.45 -8.92
N GLY A 110 0.79 3.53 -8.54
CA GLY A 110 2.00 3.22 -9.29
C GLY A 110 1.69 2.73 -10.71
N VAL A 111 0.71 1.83 -10.85
CA VAL A 111 0.24 1.34 -12.16
C VAL A 111 -0.33 2.50 -12.97
N LEU A 112 -1.20 3.34 -12.38
CA LEU A 112 -1.74 4.50 -13.07
C LEU A 112 -0.63 5.43 -13.56
N ILE A 113 0.30 5.86 -12.70
CA ILE A 113 1.45 6.70 -13.08
C ILE A 113 2.26 6.06 -14.22
N SER A 114 2.52 4.75 -14.14
CA SER A 114 3.29 4.03 -15.16
C SER A 114 2.56 3.88 -16.50
N SER A 115 1.23 3.83 -16.47
CA SER A 115 0.37 3.68 -17.66
C SER A 115 -0.03 5.01 -18.28
N GLY A 116 -0.08 6.09 -17.48
CA GLY A 116 -0.57 7.42 -17.85
C GLY A 116 -0.61 8.37 -16.65
N ASN A 117 0.06 9.51 -16.75
CA ASN A 117 0.16 10.44 -15.61
C ASN A 117 -1.11 11.30 -15.46
N LEU A 118 -1.97 10.99 -14.48
CA LEU A 118 -3.09 11.86 -14.05
C LEU A 118 -2.62 13.09 -13.24
N SER A 119 -1.30 13.28 -13.18
CA SER A 119 -0.60 14.40 -12.57
C SER A 119 -0.99 14.55 -11.09
N PHE A 120 -1.74 15.59 -10.74
CA PHE A 120 -2.12 15.89 -9.37
C PHE A 120 -2.96 14.80 -8.68
N LEU A 121 -3.87 14.14 -9.41
CA LEU A 121 -4.79 13.17 -8.83
C LEU A 121 -4.08 11.92 -8.28
N ASN A 122 -2.99 11.49 -8.93
CA ASN A 122 -2.19 10.35 -8.47
C ASN A 122 -1.54 10.63 -7.11
N TRP A 123 -1.13 11.87 -6.86
CA TRP A 123 -0.51 12.27 -5.59
C TRP A 123 -1.53 12.47 -4.48
N LEU A 124 -2.73 12.99 -4.80
CA LEU A 124 -3.82 13.12 -3.84
C LEU A 124 -4.28 11.78 -3.24
N THR A 125 -4.01 10.68 -3.92
CA THR A 125 -4.38 9.33 -3.48
C THR A 125 -3.19 8.56 -2.92
N ALA A 126 -2.00 8.69 -3.52
CA ALA A 126 -0.79 8.05 -3.04
C ALA A 126 -0.35 8.57 -1.66
N VAL A 127 -0.39 9.90 -1.44
CA VAL A 127 0.04 10.49 -0.17
C VAL A 127 -0.80 9.99 1.00
N PRO A 128 -2.15 10.04 0.99
CA PRO A 128 -2.98 9.46 2.06
C PRO A 128 -2.82 7.94 2.22
N ALA A 129 -2.47 7.22 1.15
CA ALA A 129 -2.25 5.78 1.24
C ALA A 129 -1.01 5.44 2.07
N LEU A 130 0.02 6.30 2.08
CA LEU A 130 1.18 6.17 2.98
C LEU A 130 0.78 6.27 4.45
N TRP A 131 -0.20 7.11 4.79
CA TRP A 131 -0.73 7.23 6.17
C TRP A 131 -1.48 5.98 6.65
N CYS A 132 -1.76 5.03 5.76
CA CYS A 132 -2.31 3.73 6.13
C CYS A 132 -1.23 2.73 6.58
N LEU A 133 0.04 3.00 6.25
CA LEU A 133 1.19 2.21 6.67
C LEU A 133 1.62 2.67 8.07
N ASP A 134 1.58 1.76 9.03
CA ASP A 134 1.95 2.04 10.42
C ASP A 134 3.47 2.15 10.59
N ASP A 135 3.93 2.94 11.55
CA ASP A 135 5.35 3.19 11.81
C ASP A 135 6.11 1.89 12.05
N ALA A 136 5.52 0.93 12.76
CA ALA A 136 6.15 -0.38 12.98
C ALA A 136 6.30 -1.20 11.68
N PHE A 137 5.44 -0.99 10.68
CA PHE A 137 5.61 -1.61 9.35
C PHE A 137 6.72 -0.90 8.57
N LEU A 138 6.73 0.43 8.54
CA LEU A 138 7.76 1.21 7.87
C LEU A 138 9.14 1.00 8.49
N MET A 139 9.25 0.96 9.81
CA MET A 139 10.49 0.69 10.53
C MET A 139 11.05 -0.69 10.19
N LYS A 140 10.19 -1.71 10.07
CA LYS A 140 10.62 -3.05 9.63
C LYS A 140 11.11 -3.04 8.18
N LEU A 141 10.51 -2.22 7.32
CA LEU A 141 10.89 -2.10 5.91
C LEU A 141 12.23 -1.35 5.72
N TYR A 142 12.44 -0.25 6.45
CA TYR A 142 13.65 0.58 6.34
C TYR A 142 14.83 0.09 7.19
N TYR A 143 14.56 -0.55 8.33
CA TYR A 143 15.59 -1.08 9.23
C TYR A 143 15.42 -2.58 9.47
N PRO A 144 15.49 -3.42 8.41
CA PRO A 144 15.28 -4.86 8.54
C PRO A 144 16.30 -5.56 9.46
N PHE A 145 17.44 -4.91 9.76
CA PHE A 145 18.57 -5.46 10.52
C PHE A 145 18.80 -4.86 11.92
N LYS A 146 17.87 -4.06 12.47
CA LYS A 146 18.07 -3.48 13.82
C LYS A 146 17.78 -4.45 14.98
N THR A 147 17.54 -5.73 14.72
CA THR A 147 17.44 -6.77 15.75
C THR A 147 18.79 -7.12 16.38
N SER A 148 19.92 -6.77 15.74
CA SER A 148 21.25 -7.08 16.26
C SER A 148 21.70 -6.14 17.38
N VAL A 149 21.23 -4.89 17.42
CA VAL A 149 21.71 -3.90 18.41
C VAL A 149 21.03 -4.11 19.76
N ASP A 150 19.75 -4.48 19.78
CA ASP A 150 19.03 -4.82 21.02
C ASP A 150 19.49 -6.18 21.57
N ALA A 151 19.85 -7.12 20.69
CA ALA A 151 20.43 -8.41 21.08
C ALA A 151 21.87 -8.26 21.63
N VAL A 152 22.68 -7.38 21.03
CA VAL A 152 24.03 -7.05 21.54
C VAL A 152 23.95 -6.22 22.82
N ALA A 153 22.97 -5.32 22.95
CA ALA A 153 22.70 -4.59 24.19
C ALA A 153 22.20 -5.51 25.32
N ALA A 154 21.36 -6.50 25.01
CA ALA A 154 20.94 -7.53 25.97
C ALA A 154 22.12 -8.43 26.41
N TYR A 155 23.06 -8.71 25.49
CA TYR A 155 24.30 -9.43 25.80
C TYR A 155 25.28 -8.59 26.65
N SER A 156 25.40 -7.29 26.38
CA SER A 156 26.29 -6.39 27.13
C SER A 156 25.77 -6.00 28.52
N ILE A 157 24.46 -6.11 28.77
CA ILE A 157 23.83 -5.93 30.08
C ILE A 157 23.86 -7.22 30.93
N GLY A 158 24.42 -8.32 30.42
CA GLY A 158 24.67 -9.54 31.20
C GLY A 158 23.43 -10.40 31.49
N ILE A 159 22.29 -10.13 30.83
CA ILE A 159 21.09 -10.96 30.92
C ILE A 159 21.15 -12.03 29.81
N GLY A 160 22.18 -12.87 29.87
CA GLY A 160 22.26 -14.08 29.04
C GLY A 160 21.49 -15.22 29.71
N PRO A 161 20.72 -16.04 28.99
CA PRO A 161 20.14 -17.25 29.57
C PRO A 161 21.29 -18.15 30.04
N SER A 162 21.20 -18.63 31.29
CA SER A 162 22.17 -19.51 31.92
C SER A 162 22.22 -20.87 31.22
N ILE A 163 22.93 -20.93 30.09
CA ILE A 163 23.30 -22.18 29.43
C ILE A 163 24.31 -22.87 30.35
N GLY A 164 23.80 -23.81 31.14
CA GLY A 164 24.58 -24.66 32.03
C GLY A 164 25.70 -25.36 31.26
N ARG A 165 26.93 -24.87 31.45
CA ARG A 165 28.15 -25.58 31.05
C ARG A 165 28.31 -26.82 31.95
N ARG A 166 27.91 -27.99 31.46
CA ARG A 166 28.62 -29.24 31.79
C ARG A 166 29.82 -29.33 30.84
N ILE A 167 30.99 -28.93 31.32
CA ILE A 167 32.26 -29.30 30.69
C ILE A 167 32.63 -30.67 31.27
N PRO A 168 32.79 -31.74 30.46
CA PRO A 168 33.38 -32.96 30.96
C PRO A 168 34.88 -32.73 31.16
N LEU A 169 35.33 -32.83 32.41
CA LEU A 169 36.74 -32.82 32.77
C LEU A 169 37.43 -34.02 32.09
N ALA A 170 38.23 -33.73 31.06
CA ALA A 170 39.12 -34.70 30.47
C ALA A 170 40.31 -34.92 31.41
N ARG A 171 40.36 -36.12 31.98
CA ARG A 171 41.46 -36.69 32.76
C ARG A 171 42.63 -37.04 31.82
N LYS A 172 43.81 -36.50 32.07
CA LYS A 172 45.12 -37.07 31.68
C LYS A 172 46.08 -36.77 32.83
N ILE A 173 46.33 -37.76 33.70
CA ILE A 173 47.58 -38.57 33.78
C ILE A 173 48.81 -37.66 33.77
#